data_AF-A0A292SJC6-F1
#
_entry.id   AF-A0A292SJC6-F1
#
_cell.length_a   1.000
_cell.length_b   1.000
_cell.length_c   1.000
_cell.angle_alpha   90.00
_cell.angle_beta   90.00
_cell.angle_gamma   90.00
#
_symmetry.space_group_name_H-M   'P 1'
#
loop_
_entity.id
_entity.type
_entity.pdbx_description
1 polymer ?
#
loop_
_entity_poly.entity_id
_entity_poly.type
_entity_poly.pdbx_seq_one_letter_code
_entity_poly.pdbx_strand_id
1 'polypeptide(L)'
;MFNNILKFTQKKSEYLYKNSLFLQHIDKLILVSIISVFFASTVMSSDVIGFIALITVFLTVIKILTKPGERLSSQTFELWLLAYFMIVIISLAGSTLFHLSLKGFLKTFTYLGFYFSLVQYLKNNKSKIPLILASIGVCISFEAIAGFLQNFAHVEEISTWQDVSSLNPEEVMTRVYGTLKPYNPNLLGGYFVAGIPA
;
A
#
# COMPACT_ATOMS: atom_id res chain seq x y z
N MET A 1 -21.49 19.08 2.83
CA MET A 1 -22.02 18.36 4.01
C MET A 1 -20.90 17.77 4.88
N PHE A 2 -20.06 16.87 4.36
CA PHE A 2 -18.98 16.20 5.12
C PHE A 2 -18.04 17.16 5.87
N ASN A 3 -17.55 18.21 5.22
CA ASN A 3 -16.65 19.18 5.87
C ASN A 3 -17.30 19.96 7.03
N ASN A 4 -18.63 20.09 7.07
CA ASN A 4 -19.31 20.73 8.20
C ASN A 4 -19.40 19.78 9.40
N ILE A 5 -19.69 18.50 9.15
CA ILE A 5 -19.66 17.45 10.18
C ILE A 5 -18.25 17.31 10.76
N LEU A 6 -17.23 17.31 9.91
CA LEU A 6 -15.83 17.26 10.34
C LEU A 6 -15.45 18.46 11.20
N LYS A 7 -15.82 19.68 10.81
CA LYS A 7 -15.59 20.88 11.63
C LYS A 7 -16.24 20.77 13.01
N PHE A 8 -17.46 20.22 13.09
CA PHE A 8 -18.13 20.00 14.36
C PHE A 8 -17.35 19.00 15.25
N THR A 9 -16.95 17.86 14.69
CA THR A 9 -16.16 16.85 15.42
C THR A 9 -14.82 17.40 15.85
N GLN A 10 -14.09 18.09 14.97
CA GLN A 10 -12.80 18.72 15.25
C GLN A 10 -12.90 19.77 16.36
N LYS A 11 -13.98 20.56 16.39
CA LYS A 11 -14.20 21.55 17.46
C LYS A 11 -14.41 20.88 18.81
N LYS A 12 -15.11 19.74 18.86
CA LYS A 12 -15.28 18.97 20.10
C LYS A 12 -14.01 18.25 20.54
N SER A 13 -13.19 17.79 19.60
CA SER A 13 -11.94 17.08 19.86
C SER A 13 -10.73 18.01 20.02
N GLU A 14 -10.90 19.33 19.87
CA GLU A 14 -9.81 20.31 19.95
C GLU A 14 -9.07 20.28 21.30
N TYR A 15 -9.80 20.08 22.41
CA TYR A 15 -9.20 19.92 23.73
C TYR A 15 -8.29 18.68 23.80
N LEU A 16 -8.76 17.56 23.24
CA LEU A 16 -7.96 16.31 23.18
C LEU A 16 -6.74 16.49 22.28
N TYR A 17 -6.89 17.16 21.14
CA TYR A 17 -5.79 17.43 20.22
C TYR A 17 -4.69 18.27 20.88
N LYS A 18 -5.06 19.33 21.60
CA LYS A 18 -4.11 20.22 22.28
C LYS A 18 -3.37 19.53 23.42
N ASN A 19 -4.01 18.63 24.16
CA ASN A 19 -3.42 17.97 25.32
C ASN A 19 -2.74 16.62 25.03
N SER A 20 -2.88 16.08 23.82
CA SER A 20 -2.32 14.78 23.45
C SER A 20 -1.05 14.93 22.61
N LEU A 21 0.09 14.51 23.17
CA LEU A 21 1.36 14.40 22.43
C LEU A 21 1.23 13.52 21.17
N PHE A 22 0.41 12.47 21.24
CA PHE A 22 0.15 11.56 20.13
C PHE A 22 -0.55 12.29 18.96
N LEU A 23 -1.60 13.06 19.25
CA LEU A 23 -2.37 13.77 18.23
C LEU A 23 -1.56 14.91 17.60
N GLN A 24 -0.70 15.58 18.38
CA GLN A 24 0.21 16.60 17.86
C GLN A 24 1.24 16.02 16.87
N HIS A 25 1.67 14.77 17.06
CA HIS A 25 2.65 14.09 16.22
C HIS A 25 2.03 13.15 15.18
N ILE A 26 0.71 13.20 14.99
CA ILE A 26 0.00 12.23 14.15
C ILE A 26 0.48 12.20 12.70
N ASP A 27 0.88 13.35 12.13
CA ASP A 27 1.46 13.40 10.78
C ASP A 27 2.77 12.62 10.69
N LYS A 28 3.63 12.71 11.71
CA LYS A 28 4.89 11.95 11.75
C LYS A 28 4.63 10.46 11.87
N LEU A 29 3.63 10.06 12.66
CA LEU A 29 3.22 8.67 12.80
C LEU A 29 2.66 8.10 11.50
N ILE A 30 1.82 8.87 10.79
CA ILE A 30 1.30 8.49 9.48
C ILE A 30 2.46 8.31 8.49
N LEU A 31 3.43 9.23 8.46
CA LEU A 31 4.60 9.11 7.59
C LEU A 31 5.42 7.84 7.87
N VAL A 32 5.71 7.57 9.14
CA VAL A 32 6.44 6.36 9.55
C VAL A 32 5.67 5.11 9.12
N SER A 33 4.36 5.10 9.29
CA SER A 33 3.49 3.99 8.86
C SER A 33 3.51 3.80 7.35
N ILE A 34 3.42 4.88 6.55
CA ILE A 34 3.54 4.83 5.09
C ILE A 34 4.87 4.23 4.65
N ILE A 35 5.99 4.72 5.21
CA ILE A 35 7.33 4.22 4.90
C ILE A 35 7.46 2.75 5.29
N SER A 36 6.88 2.37 6.44
CA SER A 36 6.87 0.99 6.91
C SER A 36 6.11 0.07 5.95
N VAL A 37 5.02 0.53 5.32
CA VAL A 37 4.33 -0.24 4.27
C VAL A 37 5.25 -0.51 3.08
N PHE A 38 6.02 0.49 2.62
CA PHE A 38 6.95 0.30 1.50
C PHE A 38 8.06 -0.71 1.84
N PHE A 39 8.72 -0.56 2.99
CA PHE A 39 9.74 -1.53 3.40
C PHE A 39 9.16 -2.91 3.74
N ALA A 40 7.96 -2.99 4.32
CA ALA A 40 7.30 -4.28 4.53
C ALA A 40 6.96 -4.95 3.20
N SER A 41 6.65 -4.18 2.15
CA SER A 41 6.28 -4.71 0.85
C SER A 41 7.41 -5.50 0.16
N THR A 42 8.67 -5.26 0.51
CA THR A 42 9.81 -5.99 -0.08
C THR A 42 9.96 -7.39 0.52
N VAL A 43 9.80 -7.55 1.83
CA VAL A 43 10.19 -8.80 2.51
C VAL A 43 9.06 -9.53 3.25
N MET A 44 7.94 -8.85 3.54
CA MET A 44 6.89 -9.40 4.41
C MET A 44 5.73 -10.02 3.62
N SER A 45 4.96 -10.87 4.29
CA SER A 45 3.74 -11.44 3.70
C SER A 45 2.64 -10.39 3.52
N SER A 46 1.73 -10.66 2.58
CA SER A 46 0.61 -9.76 2.27
C SER A 46 -0.27 -9.42 3.48
N ASP A 47 -0.38 -10.34 4.44
CA ASP A 47 -1.18 -10.14 5.66
C ASP A 47 -0.55 -9.08 6.57
N VAL A 48 0.78 -9.12 6.74
CA VAL A 48 1.51 -8.13 7.56
C VAL A 48 1.50 -6.77 6.90
N ILE A 49 1.72 -6.71 5.58
CA ILE A 49 1.64 -5.46 4.80
C ILE A 49 0.25 -4.83 4.94
N GLY A 50 -0.80 -5.65 4.79
CA GLY A 50 -2.19 -5.21 4.94
C GLY A 50 -2.48 -4.67 6.34
N PHE A 51 -1.96 -5.30 7.38
CA PHE A 51 -2.12 -4.83 8.76
C PHE A 51 -1.49 -3.45 8.99
N ILE A 52 -0.26 -3.23 8.53
CA ILE A 52 0.42 -1.92 8.65
C ILE A 52 -0.32 -0.85 7.81
N ALA A 53 -0.83 -1.23 6.63
CA ALA A 53 -1.66 -0.35 5.82
C ALA A 53 -2.94 0.07 6.57
N LEU A 54 -3.62 -0.86 7.25
CA LEU A 54 -4.80 -0.55 8.07
C LEU A 54 -4.48 0.37 9.25
N ILE A 55 -3.30 0.22 9.89
CA ILE A 55 -2.83 1.19 10.90
C ILE A 55 -2.74 2.59 10.29
N THR A 56 -2.18 2.70 9.07
CA THR A 56 -2.08 3.98 8.35
C THR A 56 -3.47 4.60 8.09
N VAL A 57 -4.45 3.78 7.69
CA VAL A 57 -5.85 4.20 7.51
C VAL A 57 -6.45 4.70 8.81
N PHE A 58 -6.28 3.94 9.88
CA PHE A 58 -6.78 4.28 11.20
C PHE A 58 -6.21 5.62 11.70
N LEU A 59 -4.89 5.81 11.61
CA LEU A 59 -4.23 7.07 11.97
C LEU A 59 -4.76 8.24 11.12
N THR A 60 -4.99 8.03 9.83
CA THR A 60 -5.55 9.05 8.94
C THR A 60 -6.98 9.43 9.35
N VAL A 61 -7.82 8.45 9.69
CA VAL A 61 -9.17 8.71 10.20
C VAL A 61 -9.12 9.51 11.49
N ILE A 62 -8.26 9.13 12.45
CA ILE A 62 -8.07 9.90 13.68
C ILE A 62 -7.65 11.33 13.36
N LYS A 63 -6.66 11.52 12.46
CA LYS A 63 -6.20 12.86 12.05
C LYS A 63 -7.35 13.70 11.51
N ILE A 64 -8.15 13.17 10.58
CA ILE A 64 -9.27 13.89 9.96
C ILE A 64 -10.31 14.32 11.01
N LEU A 65 -10.58 13.47 12.01
CA LEU A 65 -11.57 13.74 13.05
C LEU A 65 -11.07 14.66 14.17
N THR A 66 -9.76 14.71 14.41
CA THR A 66 -9.18 15.38 15.60
C THR A 66 -8.39 16.63 15.29
N LYS A 67 -7.72 16.71 14.13
CA LYS A 67 -6.86 17.83 13.81
C LYS A 67 -7.67 19.03 13.31
N PRO A 68 -7.59 20.21 13.96
CA PRO A 68 -8.37 21.37 13.56
C PRO A 68 -8.03 21.85 12.15
N GLY A 69 -9.06 22.13 11.35
CA GLY A 69 -8.90 22.71 10.02
C GLY A 69 -8.58 21.71 8.91
N GLU A 70 -8.49 20.42 9.22
CA GLU A 70 -8.42 19.36 8.21
C GLU A 70 -9.70 19.33 7.37
N ARG A 71 -9.53 19.25 6.04
CA ARG A 71 -10.64 19.21 5.08
C ARG A 71 -10.47 18.03 4.15
N LEU A 72 -11.60 17.44 3.79
CA LEU A 72 -11.69 16.51 2.67
C LEU A 72 -11.98 17.32 1.41
N SER A 73 -10.99 17.45 0.55
CA SER A 73 -11.16 17.87 -0.84
C SER A 73 -10.99 16.65 -1.72
N SER A 74 -11.98 16.34 -2.55
CA SER A 74 -11.89 15.22 -3.49
C SER A 74 -11.75 15.74 -4.91
N GLN A 75 -10.85 15.13 -5.67
CA GLN A 75 -10.77 15.36 -7.11
C GLN A 75 -11.83 14.52 -7.83
N THR A 76 -12.18 14.90 -9.07
CA THR A 76 -13.21 14.20 -9.86
C THR A 76 -12.93 12.70 -9.99
N PHE A 77 -11.68 12.31 -10.21
CA PHE A 77 -11.32 10.90 -10.32
C PHE A 77 -11.47 10.15 -8.98
N GLU A 78 -11.24 10.80 -7.83
CA GLU A 78 -11.44 10.21 -6.50
C GLU A 78 -12.93 9.91 -6.26
N LEU A 79 -13.84 10.70 -6.84
CA LEU A 79 -15.28 10.44 -6.80
C LEU A 79 -15.65 9.19 -7.58
N TRP A 80 -15.04 8.97 -8.76
CA TRP A 80 -15.22 7.74 -9.53
C TRP A 80 -14.67 6.52 -8.79
N LEU A 81 -13.53 6.66 -8.11
CA LEU A 81 -12.97 5.61 -7.27
C LEU A 81 -13.90 5.25 -6.11
N LEU A 82 -14.52 6.25 -5.48
CA LEU A 82 -15.54 6.04 -4.45
C LEU A 82 -16.79 5.35 -5.01
N ALA A 83 -17.27 5.78 -6.18
CA ALA A 83 -18.42 5.14 -6.84
C ALA A 83 -18.13 3.66 -7.16
N TYR A 84 -16.94 3.36 -7.68
CA TYR A 84 -16.47 1.98 -7.87
C TYR A 84 -16.48 1.21 -6.54
N PHE A 85 -15.96 1.80 -5.46
CA PHE A 85 -15.96 1.14 -4.16
C PHE A 85 -17.37 0.84 -3.64
N MET A 86 -18.34 1.74 -3.86
CA MET A 86 -19.75 1.50 -3.50
C MET A 86 -20.35 0.33 -4.29
N ILE A 87 -20.00 0.17 -5.57
CA ILE A 87 -20.40 -0.99 -6.38
C ILE A 87 -19.82 -2.28 -5.79
N VAL A 88 -18.56 -2.27 -5.36
CA VAL A 88 -17.92 -3.44 -4.72
C VAL A 88 -18.66 -3.85 -3.43
N ILE A 89 -19.14 -2.89 -2.63
CA ILE A 89 -19.95 -3.17 -1.43
C ILE A 89 -21.26 -3.88 -1.81
N ILE A 90 -21.96 -3.38 -2.83
CA ILE A 90 -23.20 -4.00 -3.32
C ILE A 90 -22.92 -5.42 -3.84
N SER A 91 -21.84 -5.58 -4.60
CA SER A 91 -21.42 -6.89 -5.13
C SER A 91 -21.07 -7.88 -4.03
N LEU A 92 -20.44 -7.44 -2.94
CA LEU A 92 -20.16 -8.28 -1.78
C LEU A 92 -21.46 -8.83 -1.16
N ALA A 93 -22.46 -7.98 -0.97
CA ALA A 93 -23.75 -8.38 -0.39
C ALA A 93 -24.50 -9.41 -1.26
N GLY A 94 -24.33 -9.32 -2.59
CA GLY A 94 -24.91 -10.26 -3.55
C GLY A 94 -24.08 -11.53 -3.82
N SER A 95 -22.95 -11.73 -3.14
CA SER A 95 -22.05 -12.86 -3.45
C SER A 95 -22.56 -14.20 -2.91
N THR A 96 -22.57 -15.21 -3.79
CA THR A 96 -22.84 -16.60 -3.43
C THR A 96 -21.70 -17.23 -2.60
N LEU A 97 -20.48 -16.69 -2.71
CA LEU A 97 -19.29 -17.10 -1.97
C LEU A 97 -18.88 -16.00 -0.98
N PHE A 98 -19.80 -15.63 -0.07
CA PHE A 98 -19.66 -14.47 0.80
C PHE A 98 -18.32 -14.40 1.55
N HIS A 99 -17.86 -15.51 2.12
CA HIS A 99 -16.59 -15.53 2.87
C HIS A 99 -15.36 -15.22 1.99
N LEU A 100 -15.28 -15.81 0.80
CA LEU A 100 -14.19 -15.54 -0.15
C LEU A 100 -14.27 -14.11 -0.69
N SER A 101 -15.47 -13.65 -1.02
CA SER A 101 -15.70 -12.27 -1.46
C SER A 101 -15.40 -11.25 -0.37
N LEU A 102 -15.68 -11.56 0.90
CA LEU A 102 -15.34 -10.70 2.03
C LEU A 102 -13.82 -10.56 2.17
N LYS A 103 -13.06 -11.67 2.01
CA LYS A 103 -11.60 -11.61 2.00
C LYS A 103 -11.07 -10.75 0.85
N GLY A 104 -11.65 -10.86 -0.35
CA GLY A 104 -11.33 -10.00 -1.49
C GLY A 104 -11.67 -8.52 -1.23
N PHE A 105 -12.86 -8.26 -0.69
CA PHE A 105 -13.31 -6.93 -0.31
C PHE A 105 -12.37 -6.27 0.70
N LEU A 106 -11.95 -6.98 1.75
CA LEU A 106 -11.02 -6.45 2.75
C LEU A 106 -9.67 -6.05 2.15
N LYS A 107 -9.17 -6.81 1.16
CA LYS A 107 -7.97 -6.40 0.40
C LYS A 107 -8.23 -5.09 -0.36
N THR A 108 -9.32 -5.01 -1.13
CA THR A 108 -9.69 -3.79 -1.87
C THR A 108 -9.85 -2.59 -0.94
N PHE A 109 -10.54 -2.77 0.19
CA PHE A 109 -10.68 -1.73 1.22
C PHE A 109 -9.32 -1.27 1.76
N THR A 110 -8.41 -2.21 2.01
CA THR A 110 -7.06 -1.89 2.50
C THR A 110 -6.26 -1.09 1.46
N TYR A 111 -6.28 -1.49 0.19
CA TYR A 111 -5.60 -0.78 -0.89
C TYR A 111 -6.16 0.64 -1.10
N LEU A 112 -7.48 0.77 -1.21
CA LEU A 112 -8.13 2.06 -1.41
C LEU A 112 -8.01 2.97 -0.19
N GLY A 113 -8.10 2.40 1.01
CA GLY A 113 -7.88 3.11 2.26
C GLY A 113 -6.45 3.63 2.38
N PHE A 114 -5.45 2.79 2.06
CA PHE A 114 -4.05 3.21 2.06
C PHE A 114 -3.80 4.30 1.02
N TYR A 115 -4.32 4.15 -0.20
CA TYR A 115 -4.28 5.16 -1.23
C TYR A 115 -4.87 6.50 -0.74
N PHE A 116 -6.07 6.48 -0.17
CA PHE A 116 -6.71 7.65 0.42
C PHE A 116 -5.84 8.29 1.51
N SER A 117 -5.24 7.46 2.36
CA SER A 117 -4.35 7.91 3.44
C SER A 117 -3.12 8.63 2.92
N LEU A 118 -2.48 8.07 1.89
CA LEU A 118 -1.32 8.67 1.23
C LEU A 118 -1.69 10.01 0.58
N VAL A 119 -2.79 10.06 -0.18
CA VAL A 119 -3.25 11.31 -0.82
C VAL A 119 -3.59 12.38 0.21
N GLN A 120 -4.35 12.03 1.27
CA GLN A 120 -4.70 12.96 2.33
C GLN A 120 -3.46 13.46 3.09
N TYR A 121 -2.48 12.58 3.32
CA TYR A 121 -1.22 12.95 3.93
C TYR A 121 -0.44 13.94 3.05
N LEU A 122 -0.31 13.64 1.75
CA LEU A 122 0.44 14.44 0.79
C LEU A 122 -0.18 15.81 0.50
N LYS A 123 -1.52 15.94 0.58
CA LYS A 123 -2.21 17.24 0.46
C LYS A 123 -1.63 18.29 1.40
N ASN A 124 -1.24 17.89 2.62
CA ASN A 124 -0.74 18.80 3.65
C ASN A 124 0.79 18.71 3.84
N ASN A 125 1.45 17.72 3.24
CA ASN A 125 2.87 17.42 3.44
C ASN A 125 3.64 17.22 2.12
N LYS A 126 3.40 18.09 1.12
CA LYS A 126 4.05 17.99 -0.21
C LYS A 126 5.59 17.95 -0.16
N SER A 127 6.20 18.58 0.84
CA SER A 127 7.65 18.55 1.06
C SER A 127 8.21 17.15 1.36
N LYS A 128 7.35 16.18 1.70
CA LYS A 128 7.74 14.80 1.99
C LYS A 128 7.66 13.88 0.78
N ILE A 129 7.21 14.37 -0.38
CA ILE A 129 7.18 13.60 -1.63
C ILE A 129 8.58 13.06 -1.99
N PRO A 130 9.67 13.86 -1.98
CA PRO A 130 10.99 13.33 -2.31
C PRO A 130 11.44 12.21 -1.39
N LEU A 131 11.09 12.28 -0.11
CA LEU A 131 11.42 11.23 0.87
C LEU A 131 10.66 9.93 0.59
N ILE A 132 9.37 10.02 0.23
CA ILE A 132 8.57 8.86 -0.16
C ILE A 132 9.11 8.23 -1.44
N LEU A 133 9.40 9.04 -2.46
CA LEU A 133 9.99 8.55 -3.71
C LEU A 133 11.37 7.92 -3.48
N ALA A 134 12.21 8.52 -2.63
CA ALA A 134 13.50 7.95 -2.24
C ALA A 134 13.32 6.59 -1.54
N SER A 135 12.33 6.46 -0.65
CA SER A 135 12.06 5.18 0.02
C SER A 135 11.63 4.08 -0.96
N ILE A 136 10.82 4.43 -1.97
CA ILE A 136 10.45 3.52 -3.06
C ILE A 136 11.68 3.15 -3.88
N GLY A 137 12.52 4.12 -4.24
CA GLY A 137 13.77 3.88 -4.97
C GLY A 137 14.73 2.95 -4.23
N VAL A 138 14.84 3.08 -2.90
CA VAL A 138 15.63 2.16 -2.06
C VAL A 138 15.05 0.74 -2.13
N CYS A 139 13.73 0.58 -2.04
CA CYS A 139 13.07 -0.73 -2.10
C CYS A 139 13.29 -1.41 -3.46
N ILE A 140 13.16 -0.66 -4.55
CA ILE A 140 13.40 -1.16 -5.92
C ILE A 140 14.85 -1.53 -6.12
N SER A 141 15.78 -0.70 -5.66
CA SER A 141 17.22 -0.99 -5.73
C SER A 141 17.58 -2.24 -4.93
N PHE A 142 16.98 -2.41 -3.76
CA PHE A 142 17.16 -3.60 -2.92
C PHE A 142 16.68 -4.87 -3.63
N GLU A 143 15.47 -4.86 -4.20
CA GLU A 143 14.94 -5.99 -4.97
C GLU A 143 15.77 -6.27 -6.22
N ALA A 144 16.29 -5.24 -6.89
CA ALA A 144 17.15 -5.40 -8.07
C ALA A 144 18.47 -6.08 -7.71
N ILE A 145 19.11 -5.65 -6.62
CA ILE A 145 20.34 -6.29 -6.11
C ILE A 145 20.05 -7.73 -5.67
N ALA A 146 18.97 -7.97 -4.93
CA ALA A 146 18.58 -9.31 -4.51
C ALA A 146 18.33 -10.22 -5.71
N GLY A 147 17.59 -9.74 -6.72
CA GLY A 147 17.33 -10.49 -7.94
C GLY A 147 18.59 -10.79 -8.75
N PHE A 148 19.49 -9.81 -8.88
CA PHE A 148 20.78 -9.99 -9.52
C PHE A 148 21.61 -11.06 -8.80
N LEU A 149 21.72 -11.01 -7.47
CA LEU A 149 22.45 -12.02 -6.69
C LEU A 149 21.83 -13.42 -6.84
N GLN A 150 20.50 -13.54 -6.86
CA GLN A 150 19.82 -14.83 -7.08
C GLN A 150 20.15 -15.41 -8.46
N ASN A 151 20.32 -14.58 -9.49
CA ASN A 151 20.69 -15.03 -10.82
C ASN A 151 22.09 -15.69 -10.84
N PHE A 152 23.06 -15.18 -10.08
CA PHE A 152 24.40 -15.78 -9.96
C PHE A 152 24.45 -16.97 -9.00
N ALA A 153 23.59 -17.00 -7.99
CA ALA A 153 23.55 -18.08 -7.00
C ALA A 153 22.82 -19.34 -7.50
N HIS A 154 22.24 -19.32 -8.70
CA HIS A 154 21.49 -20.44 -9.29
C HIS A 154 20.42 -20.99 -8.34
N VAL A 155 19.51 -20.12 -7.89
CA VAL A 155 18.43 -20.49 -6.94
C VAL A 155 17.55 -21.60 -7.51
N GLU A 156 17.22 -22.57 -6.65
CA GLU A 156 16.33 -23.67 -6.99
C GLU A 156 14.98 -23.19 -7.52
N GLU A 157 14.47 -23.88 -8.55
CA GLU A 157 13.19 -23.58 -9.13
C GLU A 157 12.05 -24.00 -8.19
N ILE A 158 11.34 -23.01 -7.65
CA ILE A 158 10.15 -23.23 -6.81
C ILE A 158 8.93 -23.59 -7.68
N SER A 159 9.01 -23.40 -9.00
CA SER A 159 7.87 -23.54 -9.91
C SER A 159 8.27 -24.28 -11.17
N THR A 160 7.87 -25.55 -11.29
CA THR A 160 8.25 -26.50 -12.36
C THR A 160 7.46 -26.34 -13.66
N TRP A 161 6.84 -25.19 -13.91
CA TRP A 161 5.99 -24.97 -15.10
C TRP A 161 6.80 -24.64 -16.36
N GLN A 162 8.13 -24.69 -16.30
CA GLN A 162 8.99 -24.54 -17.47
C GLN A 162 9.10 -25.88 -18.18
N ASP A 163 8.71 -25.92 -19.45
CA ASP A 163 9.02 -27.08 -20.27
C ASP A 163 10.51 -27.02 -20.65
N VAL A 164 11.30 -27.88 -20.02
CA VAL A 164 12.75 -28.03 -20.27
C VAL A 164 13.05 -29.26 -21.12
N SER A 165 12.02 -29.97 -21.60
CA SER A 165 12.19 -31.26 -22.29
C SER A 165 12.97 -31.19 -23.60
N SER A 166 12.99 -30.01 -24.23
CA SER A 166 13.66 -29.75 -25.51
C SER A 166 14.74 -28.67 -25.45
N LEU A 167 15.07 -28.17 -24.26
CA LEU A 167 16.09 -27.14 -24.06
C LEU A 167 17.45 -27.77 -23.73
N ASN A 168 18.52 -27.19 -24.29
CA ASN A 168 19.86 -27.55 -23.84
C ASN A 168 19.98 -27.20 -22.34
N PRO A 169 20.63 -28.03 -21.50
CA PRO A 169 20.79 -27.75 -20.08
C PRO A 169 21.46 -26.40 -19.78
N GLU A 170 22.29 -25.90 -20.70
CA GLU A 170 22.96 -24.59 -20.62
C GLU A 170 22.04 -23.41 -20.96
N GLU A 171 20.92 -23.65 -21.63
CA GLU A 171 19.90 -22.64 -22.00
C GLU A 171 18.80 -22.50 -20.93
N VAL A 172 18.83 -23.35 -19.89
CA VAL A 172 17.88 -23.27 -18.79
C VAL A 172 18.21 -22.06 -17.92
N MET A 173 17.48 -20.96 -18.15
CA MET A 173 17.64 -19.74 -17.37
C MET A 173 17.25 -19.97 -15.90
N THR A 174 18.11 -19.50 -14.99
CA THR A 174 17.79 -19.48 -13.55
C THR A 174 16.65 -18.50 -13.27
N ARG A 175 15.64 -18.96 -12.53
CA ARG A 175 14.52 -18.10 -12.13
C ARG A 175 14.93 -17.16 -11.00
N VAL A 176 14.49 -15.92 -11.10
CA VAL A 176 14.72 -14.88 -10.10
C VAL A 176 13.39 -14.51 -9.45
N TYR A 177 13.34 -14.57 -8.12
CA TYR A 177 12.12 -14.35 -7.33
C TYR A 177 12.17 -13.07 -6.50
N GLY A 178 13.37 -12.54 -6.23
CA GLY A 178 13.55 -11.40 -5.34
C GLY A 178 13.22 -11.77 -3.89
N THR A 179 12.81 -10.80 -3.08
CA THR A 179 12.35 -11.04 -1.71
C THR A 179 10.84 -10.92 -1.52
N LEU A 180 10.14 -10.40 -2.54
CA LEU A 180 8.69 -10.22 -2.56
C LEU A 180 7.93 -11.51 -2.25
N LYS A 181 6.87 -11.38 -1.45
CA LYS A 181 5.98 -12.49 -1.06
C LYS A 181 4.59 -12.34 -1.67
N PRO A 182 4.01 -13.42 -2.23
CA PRO A 182 4.61 -14.75 -2.43
C PRO A 182 5.73 -14.72 -3.47
N TYR A 183 6.71 -15.62 -3.35
CA TYR A 183 7.80 -15.74 -4.32
C TYR A 183 7.24 -16.02 -5.72
N ASN A 184 7.27 -15.00 -6.56
CA ASN A 184 6.67 -15.06 -7.89
C ASN A 184 7.47 -14.16 -8.83
N PRO A 185 8.11 -14.72 -9.88
CA PRO A 185 8.91 -13.94 -10.82
C PRO A 185 8.08 -12.90 -11.56
N ASN A 186 6.78 -13.15 -11.79
CA ASN A 186 5.88 -12.18 -12.42
C ASN A 186 5.55 -11.01 -11.49
N LEU A 187 5.46 -11.28 -10.18
CA LEU A 187 5.28 -10.22 -9.17
C LEU A 187 6.51 -9.31 -9.14
N LEU A 188 7.70 -9.91 -9.16
CA LEU A 188 8.97 -9.18 -9.23
C LEU A 188 9.09 -8.36 -10.53
N GLY A 189 8.77 -8.96 -11.67
CA GLY A 189 8.76 -8.26 -12.95
C GLY A 189 7.82 -7.05 -12.94
N GLY A 190 6.59 -7.23 -12.47
CA GLY A 190 5.63 -6.12 -12.32
C GLY A 190 6.12 -5.03 -11.35
N TYR A 191 6.80 -5.42 -10.27
CA TYR A 191 7.40 -4.48 -9.32
C TYR A 191 8.50 -3.62 -9.97
N PHE A 192 9.36 -4.20 -10.81
CA PHE A 192 10.39 -3.44 -11.53
C PHE A 192 9.83 -2.53 -12.61
N VAL A 193 8.78 -2.95 -13.33
CA VAL A 193 8.13 -2.09 -14.33
C VAL A 193 7.63 -0.79 -13.70
N ALA A 194 7.08 -0.86 -12.49
CA ALA A 194 6.67 0.33 -11.74
C ALA A 194 7.83 1.24 -11.31
N GLY A 195 9.07 0.75 -11.38
CA GLY A 195 10.30 1.48 -11.08
C GLY A 195 10.99 2.12 -12.27
N ILE A 196 10.55 1.83 -13.50
CA ILE A 196 11.13 2.41 -14.72
C ILE A 196 10.62 3.86 -14.84
N PRO A 197 11.50 4.85 -15.06
CA PRO A 197 11.08 6.22 -15.35
C PRO A 197 10.21 6.22 -16.62
N ALA A 198 9.01 6.81 -16.53
CA ALA A 198 8.11 7.03 -17.66
C ALA A 198 8.53 8.22 -18.51
#